data_AF-A0A2V9WUR7-F1
#
_entry.id   AF-A0A2V9WUR7-F1
#
_cell.length_a   1.000
_cell.length_b   1.000
_cell.length_c   1.000
_cell.angle_alpha   90.00
_cell.angle_beta   90.00
_cell.angle_gamma   90.00
#
_symmetry.space_group_name_H-M   'P 1'
#
loop_
_entity.id
_entity.type
_entity.pdbx_description
1 polymer ?
#
loop_
_entity_poly.entity_id
_entity_poly.type
_entity_poly.pdbx_seq_one_letter_code
_entity_poly.pdbx_strand_id
1 'polypeptide(L)'
;MLGEIHWNKQEYEWLQSLIANPEFADRVDDVVMEVGNSLYQKSVDRYIAGEAVPIEYVQRAWRNTLGLGPPPPIYGDLYKTVRETNMRRHGKHQMRVLCGDPYIDWGKVKNQDDIGPFLGHRDQWYAQVVKDEVLAKHHRAFLIAGSAHFLREQGNGYIEPELRRAGAKTFLILAGTNAVKGYDDLDRRFDSWPAPSIVLVNGNWVGELLAIPVISGGTEGIDYRLKLKDAADALLYLGPRDSLIAVDAVRKEVDGTPYGKELLRRMTILGLVLPYIPGDSKENAQFDRPEPGNGPPPFAPPKTSVTNRQDAVFRTLHRSGRLRTRAQNRRGICCHLPLLLRRTSIISQGIILLMAALWA
;
A
#
# COMPACT_ATOMS: atom_id res chain seq x y z
N MET A 1 13.90 -5.24 0.66
CA MET A 1 12.62 -4.50 0.73
C MET A 1 11.73 -5.27 1.68
N LEU A 2 11.01 -4.58 2.55
CA LEU A 2 10.08 -5.17 3.50
C LEU A 2 8.68 -4.62 3.23
N GLY A 3 7.76 -5.51 2.87
CA GLY A 3 6.32 -5.24 2.88
C GLY A 3 5.79 -5.31 4.30
N GLU A 4 5.34 -4.19 4.86
CA GLU A 4 4.81 -4.12 6.23
C GLU A 4 3.33 -4.51 6.33
N ILE A 5 2.89 -4.87 7.54
CA ILE A 5 1.46 -5.06 7.91
C ILE A 5 0.80 -3.72 8.29
N HIS A 6 1.62 -2.68 8.51
CA HIS A 6 1.27 -1.40 9.11
C HIS A 6 0.92 -1.47 10.60
N TRP A 7 1.39 -0.45 11.33
CA TRP A 7 1.10 -0.20 12.74
C TRP A 7 1.57 -1.31 13.71
N ASN A 8 2.23 -2.35 13.21
CA ASN A 8 2.54 -3.54 13.98
C ASN A 8 3.72 -3.32 14.95
N LYS A 9 3.47 -3.53 16.24
CA LYS A 9 4.47 -3.36 17.30
C LYS A 9 5.66 -4.29 17.11
N GLN A 10 5.41 -5.59 16.93
CA GLN A 10 6.46 -6.61 16.83
C GLN A 10 7.35 -6.38 15.60
N GLU A 11 6.76 -5.98 14.48
CA GLU A 11 7.48 -5.61 13.27
C GLU A 11 8.42 -4.42 13.50
N TYR A 12 7.94 -3.36 14.14
CA TYR A 12 8.76 -2.17 14.40
C TYR A 12 9.82 -2.40 15.49
N GLU A 13 9.56 -3.26 16.47
CA GLU A 13 10.59 -3.70 17.44
C GLU A 13 11.70 -4.50 16.72
N TRP A 14 11.32 -5.40 15.80
CA TRP A 14 12.29 -6.13 14.98
C TRP A 14 13.08 -5.20 14.04
N LEU A 15 12.42 -4.26 13.37
CA LEU A 15 13.05 -3.25 12.51
C LEU A 15 14.05 -2.38 13.29
N GLN A 16 13.69 -1.91 14.48
CA GLN A 16 14.59 -1.12 15.32
C GLN A 16 15.82 -1.93 15.73
N SER A 17 15.64 -3.21 16.10
CA SER A 17 16.74 -4.13 16.41
C SER A 17 17.66 -4.36 15.20
N LEU A 18 17.08 -4.56 14.01
CA LEU A 18 17.83 -4.72 12.77
C LEU A 18 18.65 -3.47 12.43
N ILE A 19 18.06 -2.28 12.50
CA ILE A 19 18.74 -1.01 12.22
C ILE A 19 19.88 -0.77 13.21
N ALA A 20 19.67 -1.07 14.49
CA ALA A 20 20.69 -0.94 15.51
C ALA A 20 21.83 -1.97 15.38
N ASN A 21 21.65 -3.03 14.58
CA ASN A 21 22.65 -4.06 14.36
C ASN A 21 23.86 -3.49 13.59
N PRO A 22 25.08 -3.61 14.13
CA PRO A 22 26.28 -3.11 13.49
C PRO A 22 26.53 -3.59 12.06
N GLU A 23 26.31 -4.88 11.79
CA GLU A 23 26.58 -5.46 10.47
C GLU A 23 25.56 -5.01 9.43
N PHE A 24 24.31 -4.79 9.84
CA PHE A 24 23.30 -4.22 8.97
C PHE A 24 23.64 -2.76 8.65
N ALA A 25 23.94 -1.98 9.68
CA ALA A 25 24.30 -0.58 9.55
C ALA A 25 25.55 -0.34 8.68
N ASP A 26 26.49 -1.29 8.61
CA ASP A 26 27.67 -1.22 7.71
C ASP A 26 27.36 -1.57 6.24
N ARG A 27 26.21 -2.21 5.98
CA ARG A 27 25.84 -2.73 4.66
C ARG A 27 24.73 -1.94 3.96
N VAL A 28 24.07 -1.04 4.65
CA VAL A 28 22.96 -0.25 4.10
C VAL A 28 23.35 1.21 4.08
N ASP A 29 23.14 1.85 2.93
CA ASP A 29 23.45 3.26 2.72
C ASP A 29 22.19 4.11 2.97
N ASP A 30 21.01 3.66 2.52
CA ASP A 30 19.76 4.38 2.67
C ASP A 30 18.63 3.48 3.23
N VAL A 31 17.85 4.00 4.18
CA VAL A 31 16.57 3.44 4.62
C VAL A 31 15.46 4.27 3.98
N VAL A 32 14.66 3.68 3.09
CA VAL A 32 13.58 4.40 2.40
C VAL A 32 12.27 4.11 3.11
N MET A 33 11.59 5.16 3.54
CA MET A 33 10.37 5.09 4.35
C MET A 33 9.17 5.52 3.53
N GLU A 34 8.15 4.67 3.43
CA GLU A 34 6.85 5.05 2.89
C GLU A 34 6.24 6.19 3.71
N VAL A 35 6.30 6.10 5.03
CA VAL A 35 5.82 7.15 5.93
C VAL A 35 6.89 8.24 6.07
N GLY A 36 7.06 9.02 5.01
CA GLY A 36 7.97 10.15 4.98
C GLY A 36 7.76 11.03 3.75
N ASN A 37 7.22 12.23 3.94
CA ASN A 37 7.00 13.22 2.90
C ASN A 37 8.31 13.88 2.44
N SER A 38 8.66 13.72 1.16
CA SER A 38 9.93 14.22 0.58
C SER A 38 10.10 15.75 0.62
N LEU A 39 9.03 16.53 0.82
CA LEU A 39 9.11 17.98 1.06
C LEU A 39 10.04 18.30 2.25
N TYR A 40 10.12 17.40 3.22
CA TYR A 40 10.90 17.56 4.44
C TYR A 40 12.26 16.85 4.41
N GLN A 41 12.69 16.31 3.27
CA GLN A 41 13.94 15.52 3.14
C GLN A 41 15.15 16.24 3.74
N LYS A 42 15.32 17.54 3.47
CA LYS A 42 16.45 18.32 4.01
C LYS A 42 16.46 18.38 5.54
N SER A 43 15.29 18.41 6.17
CA SER A 43 15.20 18.41 7.65
C SER A 43 15.50 17.02 8.21
N VAL A 44 15.05 15.97 7.51
CA VAL A 44 15.37 14.58 7.84
C VAL A 44 16.87 14.33 7.70
N ASP A 45 17.51 14.73 6.61
CA ASP A 45 18.95 14.53 6.40
C ASP A 45 19.79 15.13 7.54
N ARG A 46 19.52 16.39 7.89
CA ARG A 46 20.20 17.08 9.01
C ARG A 46 19.96 16.38 10.35
N TYR A 47 18.73 15.97 10.60
CA TYR A 47 18.37 15.24 11.81
C TYR A 47 19.05 13.85 11.85
N ILE A 48 19.13 13.11 10.76
CA ILE A 48 19.77 11.80 10.74
C ILE A 48 21.30 11.91 10.85
N ALA A 49 21.89 13.01 10.34
CA ALA A 49 23.31 13.32 10.46
C ALA A 49 23.76 13.75 11.87
N GLY A 50 22.83 13.89 12.82
CA GLY A 50 23.16 14.23 14.22
C GLY A 50 23.01 15.72 14.56
N GLU A 51 22.61 16.60 13.64
CA GLU A 51 22.42 18.01 13.95
C GLU A 51 21.29 18.24 14.97
N ALA A 52 21.35 19.35 15.71
CA ALA A 52 20.30 19.77 16.64
C ALA A 52 19.08 20.36 15.91
N VAL A 53 18.35 19.51 15.18
CA VAL A 53 17.08 19.86 14.54
C VAL A 53 15.95 19.62 15.56
N PRO A 54 15.10 20.63 15.88
CA PRO A 54 13.98 20.41 16.78
C PRO A 54 13.01 19.36 16.21
N ILE A 55 12.52 18.48 17.09
CA ILE A 55 11.70 17.33 16.70
C ILE A 55 10.44 17.77 15.93
N GLU A 56 9.89 18.93 16.27
CA GLU A 56 8.71 19.50 15.64
C GLU A 56 8.86 19.85 14.16
N TYR A 57 10.10 20.03 13.68
CA TYR A 57 10.38 20.26 12.26
C TYR A 57 10.52 18.94 11.51
N VAL A 58 11.29 17.99 12.03
CA VAL A 58 11.49 16.70 11.38
C VAL A 58 10.24 15.82 11.43
N GLN A 59 9.42 15.93 12.49
CA GLN A 59 8.17 15.16 12.61
C GLN A 59 7.15 15.48 11.51
N ARG A 60 7.30 16.61 10.82
CA ARG A 60 6.47 16.96 9.68
C ARG A 60 6.63 15.93 8.56
N ALA A 61 7.80 15.28 8.45
CA ALA A 61 8.04 14.24 7.44
C ALA A 61 7.01 13.11 7.54
N TRP A 62 6.80 12.53 8.72
CA TRP A 62 5.84 11.43 8.89
C TRP A 62 4.41 11.91 9.18
N ARG A 63 4.20 13.12 9.72
CA ARG A 63 2.85 13.65 10.00
C ARG A 63 2.12 14.27 8.81
N ASN A 64 2.85 14.60 7.75
CA ASN A 64 2.32 15.27 6.56
C ASN A 64 2.41 14.40 5.31
N THR A 65 2.30 13.08 5.46
CA THR A 65 2.19 12.16 4.32
C THR A 65 0.80 12.25 3.67
N LEU A 66 0.60 11.50 2.58
CA LEU A 66 -0.70 11.29 1.96
C LEU A 66 -1.64 10.40 2.78
N GLY A 67 -1.12 9.66 3.76
CA GLY A 67 -1.91 8.98 4.77
C GLY A 67 -2.77 9.97 5.56
N LEU A 68 -4.05 9.66 5.72
CA LEU A 68 -5.02 10.59 6.33
C LEU A 68 -5.07 10.49 7.85
N GLY A 69 -4.65 9.35 8.40
CA GLY A 69 -4.57 9.13 9.83
C GLY A 69 -3.33 9.79 10.47
N PRO A 70 -3.36 10.07 11.77
CA PRO A 70 -2.14 10.35 12.51
C PRO A 70 -1.25 9.08 12.51
N PRO A 71 0.02 9.16 12.10
CA PRO A 71 0.90 7.99 12.15
C PRO A 71 1.15 7.60 13.61
N PRO A 72 1.14 6.30 13.94
CA PRO A 72 1.61 5.80 15.23
C PRO A 72 3.03 6.27 15.57
N PRO A 73 3.39 6.41 16.86
CA PRO A 73 4.74 6.86 17.26
C PRO A 73 5.88 5.98 16.74
N ILE A 74 5.63 4.69 16.51
CA ILE A 74 6.62 3.70 16.06
C ILE A 74 7.33 4.12 14.77
N TYR A 75 6.64 4.83 13.87
CA TYR A 75 7.23 5.37 12.65
C TYR A 75 8.33 6.38 13.00
N GLY A 76 8.02 7.37 13.85
CA GLY A 76 9.00 8.36 14.31
C GLY A 76 10.13 7.75 15.16
N ASP A 77 9.84 6.69 15.91
CA ASP A 77 10.85 5.97 16.70
C ASP A 77 11.86 5.23 15.81
N LEU A 78 11.45 4.79 14.62
CA LEU A 78 12.40 4.23 13.64
C LEU A 78 13.37 5.30 13.10
N TYR A 79 12.89 6.51 12.81
CA TYR A 79 13.76 7.65 12.46
C TYR A 79 14.76 7.98 13.58
N LYS A 80 14.31 7.98 14.85
CA LYS A 80 15.19 8.15 16.01
C LYS A 80 16.22 7.04 16.09
N THR A 81 15.82 5.79 15.88
CA THR A 81 16.71 4.63 15.93
C THR A 81 17.83 4.72 14.89
N VAL A 82 17.54 5.18 13.67
CA VAL A 82 18.57 5.43 12.65
C VAL A 82 19.54 6.53 13.12
N ARG A 83 19.02 7.67 13.61
CA ARG A 83 19.84 8.76 14.15
C ARG A 83 20.75 8.29 15.28
N GLU A 84 20.19 7.61 16.28
CA GLU A 84 20.94 7.11 17.45
C GLU A 84 22.00 6.08 17.05
N THR A 85 21.70 5.24 16.06
CA THR A 85 22.66 4.29 15.51
C THR A 85 23.82 5.01 14.82
N ASN A 86 23.53 6.01 13.98
CA ASN A 86 24.56 6.83 13.35
C ASN A 86 25.42 7.59 14.36
N MET A 87 24.81 8.13 15.43
CA MET A 87 25.51 8.84 16.50
C MET A 87 26.44 7.92 17.30
N ARG A 88 25.98 6.71 17.65
CA ARG A 88 26.80 5.69 18.34
C ARG A 88 27.97 5.19 17.50
N ARG A 89 27.89 5.35 16.18
CA ARG A 89 28.89 4.90 15.20
C ARG A 89 29.65 6.05 14.55
N HIS A 90 29.77 7.19 15.23
CA HIS A 90 30.44 8.37 14.68
C HIS A 90 31.82 8.03 14.10
N GLY A 91 32.10 8.49 12.87
CA GLY A 91 33.33 8.19 12.14
C GLY A 91 33.34 6.85 11.38
N LYS A 92 32.24 6.09 11.41
CA LYS A 92 31.99 4.93 10.54
C LYS A 92 30.95 5.28 9.47
N HIS A 93 30.62 4.29 8.64
CA HIS A 93 29.51 4.38 7.71
C HIS A 93 28.20 4.77 8.43
N GLN A 94 27.45 5.70 7.84
CA GLN A 94 26.20 6.23 8.38
C GLN A 94 25.08 6.02 7.37
N MET A 95 23.93 5.55 7.85
CA MET A 95 22.73 5.39 7.04
C MET A 95 22.06 6.75 6.82
N ARG A 96 21.47 6.96 5.65
CA ARG A 96 20.51 8.04 5.40
C ARG A 96 19.09 7.52 5.56
N VAL A 97 18.13 8.42 5.81
CA VAL A 97 16.71 8.10 5.68
C VAL A 97 16.14 8.88 4.51
N LEU A 98 15.56 8.19 3.54
CA LEU A 98 14.89 8.78 2.39
C LEU A 98 13.37 8.75 2.59
N CYS A 99 12.75 9.90 2.42
CA CYS A 99 11.31 10.09 2.44
C CYS A 99 10.71 9.63 1.10
N GLY A 100 9.95 8.54 1.12
CA GLY A 100 9.36 7.91 -0.07
C GLY A 100 7.96 8.41 -0.45
N ASP A 101 7.29 9.19 0.40
CA ASP A 101 5.98 9.77 0.11
C ASP A 101 6.12 11.09 -0.69
N PRO A 102 5.22 11.39 -1.64
CA PRO A 102 5.27 12.62 -2.42
C PRO A 102 5.34 13.91 -1.58
N TYR A 103 5.92 14.94 -2.18
CA TYR A 103 6.23 16.24 -1.57
C TYR A 103 5.00 17.15 -1.37
N ILE A 104 3.87 16.59 -0.91
CA ILE A 104 2.63 17.34 -0.73
C ILE A 104 2.82 18.43 0.33
N ASP A 105 2.36 19.64 0.02
CA ASP A 105 2.32 20.77 0.95
C ASP A 105 0.87 20.96 1.41
N TRP A 106 0.50 20.32 2.52
CA TRP A 106 -0.86 20.38 3.06
C TRP A 106 -1.33 21.81 3.35
N GLY A 107 -0.43 22.77 3.58
CA GLY A 107 -0.79 24.18 3.74
C GLY A 107 -1.35 24.84 2.48
N LYS A 108 -1.13 24.24 1.31
CA LYS A 108 -1.63 24.71 0.00
C LYS A 108 -2.86 23.95 -0.49
N VAL A 109 -3.15 22.79 0.08
CA VAL A 109 -4.27 21.92 -0.31
C VAL A 109 -5.59 22.53 0.18
N LYS A 110 -6.53 22.75 -0.74
CA LYS A 110 -7.86 23.33 -0.46
C LYS A 110 -9.00 22.38 -0.82
N ASN A 111 -8.80 21.53 -1.82
CA ASN A 111 -9.80 20.61 -2.33
C ASN A 111 -9.15 19.29 -2.80
N GLN A 112 -9.96 18.34 -3.29
CA GLN A 112 -9.49 17.03 -3.73
C GLN A 112 -8.60 17.09 -4.97
N ASP A 113 -8.81 18.06 -5.87
CA ASP A 113 -8.02 18.23 -7.09
C ASP A 113 -6.57 18.61 -6.76
N ASP A 114 -6.35 19.28 -5.63
CA ASP A 114 -5.00 19.60 -5.14
C ASP A 114 -4.23 18.35 -4.63
N ILE A 115 -4.94 17.26 -4.33
CA ILE A 115 -4.38 16.01 -3.80
C ILE A 115 -4.14 14.99 -4.92
N GLY A 116 -5.04 14.94 -5.90
CA GLY A 116 -5.03 13.96 -7.00
C GLY A 116 -3.67 13.71 -7.67
N PRO A 117 -2.88 14.77 -8.00
CA PRO A 117 -1.55 14.61 -8.60
C PRO A 117 -0.55 13.84 -7.73
N PHE A 118 -0.74 13.81 -6.42
CA PHE A 118 0.15 13.11 -5.50
C PHE A 118 -0.33 11.68 -5.23
N LEU A 119 -1.63 11.50 -4.92
CA LEU A 119 -2.20 10.17 -4.63
C LEU A 119 -2.09 9.21 -5.80
N GLY A 120 -2.41 9.65 -7.01
CA GLY A 120 -2.36 8.80 -8.21
C GLY A 120 -0.94 8.39 -8.63
N HIS A 121 0.08 8.99 -8.01
CA HIS A 121 1.49 8.82 -8.38
C HIS A 121 2.38 8.43 -7.19
N ARG A 122 1.81 7.99 -6.07
CA ARG A 122 2.54 7.70 -4.83
C ARG A 122 3.62 6.63 -5.03
N ASP A 123 3.29 5.49 -5.64
CA ASP A 123 4.26 4.42 -5.90
C ASP A 123 5.29 4.81 -6.96
N GLN A 124 4.87 5.55 -7.98
CA GLN A 124 5.77 6.10 -9.01
C GLN A 124 6.80 7.01 -8.37
N TRP A 125 6.36 7.87 -7.45
CA TRP A 125 7.24 8.76 -6.70
C TRP A 125 8.21 7.97 -5.82
N TYR A 126 7.73 7.00 -5.04
CA TYR A 126 8.58 6.16 -4.22
C TYR A 126 9.66 5.46 -5.06
N ALA A 127 9.27 4.84 -6.18
CA ALA A 127 10.21 4.21 -7.10
C ALA A 127 11.19 5.23 -7.71
N GLN A 128 10.75 6.46 -7.99
CA GLN A 128 11.60 7.53 -8.50
C GLN A 128 12.64 7.97 -7.47
N VAL A 129 12.25 8.15 -6.20
CA VAL A 129 13.18 8.43 -5.09
C VAL A 129 14.27 7.37 -5.05
N VAL A 130 13.91 6.09 -5.12
CA VAL A 130 14.90 4.99 -5.10
C VAL A 130 15.78 5.03 -6.35
N LYS A 131 15.24 5.29 -7.54
CA LYS A 131 16.04 5.40 -8.77
C LYS A 131 17.08 6.52 -8.68
N ASP A 132 16.68 7.69 -8.20
CA ASP A 132 17.53 8.89 -8.19
C ASP A 132 18.50 8.95 -7.02
N GLU A 133 18.03 8.58 -5.83
CA GLU A 133 18.82 8.72 -4.60
C GLU A 133 19.58 7.45 -4.22
N VAL A 134 19.19 6.29 -4.74
CA VAL A 134 19.85 5.01 -4.44
C VAL A 134 20.59 4.49 -5.67
N LEU A 135 19.86 4.14 -6.74
CA LEU A 135 20.45 3.44 -7.88
C LEU A 135 21.45 4.31 -8.65
N ALA A 136 21.09 5.57 -8.93
CA ALA A 136 21.97 6.51 -9.62
C ALA A 136 23.23 6.87 -8.81
N LYS A 137 23.19 6.68 -7.47
CA LYS A 137 24.33 6.91 -6.57
C LYS A 137 25.10 5.62 -6.24
N HIS A 138 24.71 4.49 -6.83
CA HIS A 138 25.27 3.16 -6.56
C HIS A 138 25.19 2.73 -5.09
N HIS A 139 24.18 3.20 -4.38
CA HIS A 139 23.92 2.85 -2.99
C HIS A 139 23.13 1.54 -2.86
N ARG A 140 23.14 0.96 -1.67
CA ARG A 140 22.32 -0.16 -1.23
C ARG A 140 21.26 0.33 -0.26
N ALA A 141 20.00 0.04 -0.55
CA ALA A 141 18.91 0.53 0.28
C ALA A 141 18.03 -0.57 0.88
N PHE A 142 17.53 -0.28 2.07
CA PHE A 142 16.46 -1.03 2.72
C PHE A 142 15.16 -0.23 2.62
N LEU A 143 14.21 -0.75 1.84
CA LEU A 143 12.93 -0.09 1.54
C LEU A 143 11.84 -0.67 2.45
N ILE A 144 11.03 0.20 3.06
CA ILE A 144 9.91 -0.14 3.93
C ILE A 144 8.65 0.56 3.41
N ALA A 145 7.65 -0.24 3.06
CA ALA A 145 6.32 0.21 2.66
C ALA A 145 5.30 -0.91 2.88
N GLY A 146 4.01 -0.59 2.88
CA GLY A 146 2.91 -1.53 2.96
C GLY A 146 3.05 -2.65 1.95
N SER A 147 2.73 -3.87 2.38
CA SER A 147 2.96 -5.09 1.58
C SER A 147 2.43 -4.99 0.16
N ALA A 148 1.26 -4.38 -0.04
CA ALA A 148 0.62 -4.22 -1.35
C ALA A 148 1.49 -3.44 -2.37
N HIS A 149 2.30 -2.47 -1.91
CA HIS A 149 3.14 -1.64 -2.78
C HIS A 149 4.27 -2.42 -3.47
N PHE A 150 4.69 -3.56 -2.88
CA PHE A 150 5.81 -4.36 -3.38
C PHE A 150 5.42 -5.67 -4.06
N LEU A 151 4.15 -6.11 -4.00
CA LEU A 151 3.76 -7.42 -4.51
C LEU A 151 4.10 -7.60 -5.99
N ARG A 152 4.69 -8.76 -6.33
CA ARG A 152 5.07 -9.16 -7.69
C ARG A 152 3.91 -9.64 -8.55
N GLU A 153 4.18 -9.73 -9.86
CA GLU A 153 3.51 -10.47 -10.95
C GLU A 153 2.00 -10.31 -11.11
N GLN A 154 1.21 -10.58 -10.06
CA GLN A 154 -0.25 -10.52 -10.03
C GLN A 154 -0.83 -9.72 -8.84
N GLY A 155 0.00 -9.33 -7.85
CA GLY A 155 -0.46 -8.58 -6.68
C GLY A 155 -0.60 -7.06 -6.88
N ASN A 156 -0.49 -6.59 -8.12
CA ASN A 156 -0.61 -5.17 -8.53
C ASN A 156 0.38 -4.18 -7.89
N GLY A 157 1.44 -4.65 -7.23
CA GLY A 157 2.50 -3.77 -6.72
C GLY A 157 3.27 -3.12 -7.86
N TYR A 158 3.56 -1.82 -7.73
CA TYR A 158 4.23 -1.06 -8.79
C TYR A 158 5.75 -0.95 -8.55
N ILE A 159 6.18 -0.81 -7.29
CA ILE A 159 7.54 -0.38 -6.97
C ILE A 159 8.58 -1.43 -7.36
N GLU A 160 8.41 -2.68 -6.92
CA GLU A 160 9.41 -3.74 -7.13
C GLU A 160 9.63 -4.07 -8.62
N PRO A 161 8.58 -4.26 -9.45
CA PRO A 161 8.74 -4.45 -10.88
C PRO A 161 9.46 -3.29 -11.57
N GLU A 162 9.16 -2.05 -11.17
CA GLU A 162 9.78 -0.86 -11.74
C GLU A 162 11.28 -0.78 -11.41
N LEU A 163 11.67 -1.09 -10.17
CA LEU A 163 13.08 -1.10 -9.77
C LEU A 163 13.86 -2.21 -10.49
N ARG A 164 13.26 -3.40 -10.70
CA ARG A 164 13.89 -4.47 -11.49
C ARG A 164 14.09 -4.06 -12.95
N ARG A 165 13.11 -3.37 -13.56
CA ARG A 165 13.27 -2.78 -14.91
C ARG A 165 14.39 -1.75 -14.97
N ALA A 166 14.62 -1.01 -13.89
CA ALA A 166 15.75 -0.09 -13.75
C ALA A 166 17.10 -0.80 -13.46
N GLY A 167 17.14 -2.14 -13.45
CA GLY A 167 18.36 -2.93 -13.25
C GLY A 167 18.70 -3.24 -11.80
N ALA A 168 17.83 -2.92 -10.84
CA ALA A 168 18.05 -3.25 -9.44
C ALA A 168 18.00 -4.77 -9.20
N LYS A 169 18.91 -5.27 -8.36
CA LYS A 169 18.81 -6.61 -7.78
C LYS A 169 17.99 -6.49 -6.49
N THR A 170 16.77 -7.00 -6.52
CA THR A 170 15.83 -6.89 -5.40
C THR A 170 15.76 -8.17 -4.59
N PHE A 171 15.46 -8.02 -3.30
CA PHE A 171 15.07 -9.11 -2.40
C PHE A 171 13.87 -8.62 -1.57
N LEU A 172 12.72 -9.28 -1.74
CA LEU A 172 11.45 -8.90 -1.14
C LEU A 172 11.09 -9.83 0.02
N ILE A 173 10.92 -9.23 1.19
CA ILE A 173 10.40 -9.87 2.40
C ILE A 173 9.00 -9.33 2.62
N LEU A 174 8.00 -10.19 2.84
CA LEU A 174 6.69 -9.77 3.32
C LEU A 174 6.58 -10.12 4.80
N ALA A 175 6.13 -9.18 5.62
CA ALA A 175 5.75 -9.47 7.00
C ALA A 175 4.38 -10.14 7.03
N GLY A 176 4.21 -11.14 7.90
CA GLY A 176 2.97 -11.90 7.93
C GLY A 176 2.78 -12.78 9.16
N THR A 177 1.66 -13.50 9.12
CA THR A 177 1.10 -14.27 10.24
C THR A 177 0.92 -15.74 9.86
N ASN A 178 0.23 -16.51 10.73
CA ASN A 178 -0.17 -17.89 10.45
C ASN A 178 -1.57 -18.02 9.81
N ALA A 179 -2.22 -16.92 9.40
CA ALA A 179 -3.46 -16.98 8.64
C ALA A 179 -3.20 -17.45 7.19
N VAL A 180 -4.06 -18.34 6.68
CA VAL A 180 -3.83 -18.97 5.35
C VAL A 180 -4.99 -18.85 4.37
N LYS A 181 -6.19 -18.51 4.86
CA LYS A 181 -7.39 -18.26 4.04
C LYS A 181 -8.24 -17.14 4.65
N GLY A 182 -9.31 -17.47 5.38
CA GLY A 182 -10.12 -16.50 6.10
C GLY A 182 -9.64 -16.27 7.53
N TYR A 183 -10.36 -15.42 8.25
CA TYR A 183 -10.04 -15.09 9.63
C TYR A 183 -9.90 -16.33 10.51
N ASP A 184 -10.79 -17.32 10.42
CA ASP A 184 -10.72 -18.52 11.27
C ASP A 184 -9.75 -19.60 10.77
N ASP A 185 -9.12 -19.42 9.60
CA ASP A 185 -8.22 -20.39 8.98
C ASP A 185 -6.76 -20.13 9.37
N LEU A 186 -6.36 -20.61 10.55
CA LEU A 186 -4.98 -20.54 11.04
C LEU A 186 -4.23 -21.86 10.84
N ASP A 187 -2.99 -21.78 10.35
CA ASP A 187 -2.14 -22.94 10.12
C ASP A 187 -1.26 -23.26 11.33
N ARG A 188 -1.55 -24.40 11.96
CA ARG A 188 -0.88 -24.87 13.18
C ARG A 188 0.55 -25.35 12.96
N ARG A 189 1.02 -25.48 11.71
CA ARG A 189 2.44 -25.78 11.44
C ARG A 189 3.36 -24.68 12.01
N PHE A 190 2.86 -23.44 12.08
CA PHE A 190 3.56 -22.33 12.71
C PHE A 190 3.63 -22.42 14.25
N ASP A 191 2.82 -23.24 14.93
CA ASP A 191 2.81 -23.35 16.40
C ASP A 191 4.20 -23.74 16.98
N SER A 192 5.04 -24.38 16.15
CA SER A 192 6.40 -24.81 16.52
C SER A 192 7.50 -23.80 16.19
N TRP A 193 7.16 -22.68 15.54
CA TRP A 193 8.14 -21.73 15.04
C TRP A 193 8.48 -20.67 16.09
N PRO A 194 9.76 -20.28 16.23
CA PRO A 194 10.10 -19.09 16.98
C PRO A 194 9.60 -17.84 16.24
N ALA A 195 9.19 -16.82 17.00
CA ALA A 195 8.76 -15.54 16.47
C ALA A 195 9.68 -14.42 17.01
N PRO A 196 10.17 -13.50 16.15
CA PRO A 196 10.04 -13.51 14.70
C PRO A 196 10.99 -14.50 14.01
N SER A 197 10.63 -14.96 12.80
CA SER A 197 11.47 -15.82 11.94
C SER A 197 11.44 -15.39 10.48
N ILE A 198 12.57 -15.48 9.78
CA ILE A 198 12.62 -15.28 8.32
C ILE A 198 12.77 -16.63 7.63
N VAL A 199 11.91 -16.90 6.65
CA VAL A 199 11.94 -18.13 5.86
C VAL A 199 11.91 -17.80 4.36
N LEU A 200 12.79 -18.45 3.59
CA LEU A 200 12.71 -18.41 2.13
C LEU A 200 11.46 -19.14 1.66
N VAL A 201 10.69 -18.51 0.77
CA VAL A 201 9.43 -19.11 0.28
C VAL A 201 9.69 -20.17 -0.78
N ASN A 202 10.74 -20.00 -1.59
CA ASN A 202 11.12 -20.97 -2.61
C ASN A 202 11.73 -22.22 -1.99
N GLY A 203 11.20 -23.39 -2.37
CA GLY A 203 11.60 -24.68 -1.79
C GLY A 203 11.06 -24.93 -0.38
N ASN A 204 10.12 -24.11 0.10
CA ASN A 204 9.47 -24.27 1.39
C ASN A 204 7.94 -24.35 1.22
N TRP A 205 7.26 -25.10 2.08
CA TRP A 205 5.79 -25.20 2.06
C TRP A 205 5.10 -23.85 2.28
N VAL A 206 5.76 -22.92 2.98
CA VAL A 206 5.26 -21.54 3.17
C VAL A 206 5.02 -20.85 1.83
N GLY A 207 5.84 -21.13 0.81
CA GLY A 207 5.65 -20.53 -0.51
C GLY A 207 4.34 -20.92 -1.20
N GLU A 208 3.69 -22.01 -0.78
CA GLU A 208 2.40 -22.44 -1.32
C GLU A 208 1.19 -21.78 -0.65
N LEU A 209 1.39 -21.03 0.44
CA LEU A 209 0.33 -20.30 1.12
C LEU A 209 -0.14 -19.11 0.27
N LEU A 210 -1.41 -18.73 0.42
CA LEU A 210 -1.97 -17.54 -0.19
C LEU A 210 -1.34 -16.29 0.44
N ALA A 211 -0.86 -15.36 -0.38
CA ALA A 211 -0.14 -14.19 0.11
C ALA A 211 -1.05 -13.25 0.90
N ILE A 212 -2.24 -12.94 0.38
CA ILE A 212 -3.14 -11.95 0.99
C ILE A 212 -3.57 -12.35 2.41
N PRO A 213 -4.05 -13.59 2.68
CA PRO A 213 -4.36 -14.01 4.04
C PRO A 213 -3.18 -13.89 5.01
N VAL A 214 -1.97 -14.26 4.56
CA VAL A 214 -0.78 -14.24 5.42
C VAL A 214 -0.43 -12.82 5.86
N ILE A 215 -0.46 -11.85 4.95
CA ILE A 215 -0.09 -10.45 5.23
C ILE A 215 -1.23 -9.65 5.88
N SER A 216 -2.49 -10.04 5.66
CA SER A 216 -3.68 -9.36 6.22
C SER A 216 -4.25 -10.04 7.47
N GLY A 217 -3.62 -11.10 7.97
CA GLY A 217 -4.18 -11.88 9.07
C GLY A 217 -5.57 -12.44 8.75
N GLY A 218 -5.87 -12.71 7.47
CA GLY A 218 -7.14 -13.29 7.02
C GLY A 218 -8.35 -12.35 7.13
N THR A 219 -8.15 -11.03 7.32
CA THR A 219 -9.25 -10.05 7.41
C THR A 219 -9.62 -9.46 6.04
N GLU A 220 -8.75 -9.56 5.05
CA GLU A 220 -8.99 -9.03 3.71
C GLU A 220 -9.61 -10.06 2.75
N GLY A 221 -10.07 -9.56 1.60
CA GLY A 221 -10.58 -10.40 0.52
C GLY A 221 -9.52 -11.41 0.03
N ILE A 222 -9.96 -12.62 -0.27
CA ILE A 222 -9.05 -13.68 -0.71
C ILE A 222 -8.75 -13.54 -2.21
N ASP A 223 -7.47 -13.35 -2.54
CA ASP A 223 -6.96 -13.68 -3.88
C ASP A 223 -6.45 -15.12 -3.89
N TYR A 224 -7.26 -16.03 -4.41
CA TYR A 224 -6.95 -17.46 -4.51
C TYR A 224 -5.80 -17.77 -5.49
N ARG A 225 -5.34 -16.80 -6.28
CA ARG A 225 -4.32 -17.02 -7.32
C ARG A 225 -2.92 -16.62 -6.85
N LEU A 226 -2.81 -15.67 -5.92
CA LEU A 226 -1.51 -15.14 -5.49
C LEU A 226 -0.93 -15.95 -4.33
N LYS A 227 0.08 -16.77 -4.60
CA LYS A 227 0.85 -17.48 -3.58
C LYS A 227 2.06 -16.67 -3.13
N LEU A 228 2.56 -16.94 -1.92
CA LEU A 228 3.74 -16.26 -1.39
C LEU A 228 4.98 -16.39 -2.28
N LYS A 229 5.22 -17.57 -2.88
CA LYS A 229 6.36 -17.79 -3.78
C LYS A 229 6.31 -16.96 -5.07
N ASP A 230 5.11 -16.57 -5.49
CA ASP A 230 4.90 -15.74 -6.68
C ASP A 230 4.90 -14.24 -6.29
N ALA A 231 4.72 -13.93 -5.01
CA ALA A 231 4.66 -12.57 -4.49
C ALA A 231 5.99 -12.03 -3.97
N ALA A 232 6.87 -12.87 -3.41
CA ALA A 232 8.05 -12.44 -2.64
C ALA A 232 9.19 -13.48 -2.63
N ASP A 233 10.32 -13.16 -2.00
CA ASP A 233 11.47 -14.06 -1.82
C ASP A 233 11.49 -14.71 -0.43
N ALA A 234 10.94 -14.04 0.57
CA ALA A 234 10.88 -14.52 1.95
C ALA A 234 9.63 -14.03 2.69
N LEU A 235 9.24 -14.78 3.72
CA LEU A 235 8.27 -14.37 4.74
C LEU A 235 9.03 -14.01 6.01
N LEU A 236 8.75 -12.84 6.58
CA LEU A 236 9.02 -12.52 7.98
C LEU A 236 7.77 -12.91 8.79
N TYR A 237 7.82 -14.08 9.40
CA TYR A 237 6.78 -14.53 10.32
C TYR A 237 6.92 -13.79 11.64
N LEU A 238 5.95 -12.93 11.96
CA LEU A 238 5.98 -12.10 13.18
C LEU A 238 5.41 -12.82 14.41
N GLY A 239 4.63 -13.88 14.21
CA GLY A 239 3.99 -14.65 15.27
C GLY A 239 2.56 -15.06 14.94
N PRO A 240 1.88 -15.77 15.85
CA PRO A 240 0.47 -16.09 15.71
C PRO A 240 -0.36 -14.82 15.50
N ARG A 241 -1.30 -14.83 14.56
CA ARG A 241 -2.13 -13.68 14.18
C ARG A 241 -2.77 -12.99 15.38
N ASP A 242 -3.29 -13.79 16.32
CA ASP A 242 -3.97 -13.31 17.54
C ASP A 242 -3.02 -12.77 18.62
N SER A 243 -1.70 -12.89 18.45
CA SER A 243 -0.68 -12.34 19.36
C SER A 243 -0.15 -10.98 18.89
N LEU A 244 -0.47 -10.58 17.66
CA LEU A 244 0.08 -9.36 17.06
C LEU A 244 -0.67 -8.13 17.54
N ILE A 245 0.09 -7.06 17.76
CA ILE A 245 -0.41 -5.82 18.37
C ILE A 245 -0.24 -4.68 17.37
N ALA A 246 -1.33 -3.96 17.12
CA ALA A 246 -1.28 -2.65 16.46
C ALA A 246 -1.06 -1.55 17.50
N VAL A 247 -0.22 -0.58 17.16
CA VAL A 247 0.00 0.63 17.96
C VAL A 247 -0.78 1.77 17.33
N ASP A 248 -1.58 2.46 18.14
CA ASP A 248 -2.32 3.64 17.70
C ASP A 248 -1.52 4.92 17.89
N ALA A 249 -1.94 5.96 17.16
CA ALA A 249 -1.51 7.31 17.47
C ALA A 249 -1.90 7.74 18.89
N VAL A 250 -1.07 8.57 19.50
CA VAL A 250 -1.31 9.03 20.87
C VAL A 250 -2.41 10.09 20.87
N ARG A 251 -3.57 9.78 21.46
CA ARG A 251 -4.73 10.68 21.54
C ARG A 251 -4.39 12.12 21.93
N LYS A 252 -3.57 12.33 22.98
CA LYS A 252 -3.16 13.68 23.44
C LYS A 252 -2.36 14.50 22.41
N GLU A 253 -1.79 13.86 21.39
CA GLU A 253 -1.08 14.55 20.30
C GLU A 253 -2.02 15.00 19.18
N VAL A 254 -3.27 14.53 19.21
CA VAL A 254 -4.28 14.75 18.17
C VAL A 254 -5.44 15.55 18.75
N ASP A 255 -6.11 15.04 19.78
CA ASP A 255 -7.34 15.58 20.35
C ASP A 255 -7.14 17.02 20.88
N GLY A 256 -7.95 17.96 20.37
CA GLY A 256 -7.87 19.38 20.70
C GLY A 256 -6.62 20.13 20.18
N THR A 257 -5.68 19.46 19.51
CA THR A 257 -4.41 20.09 19.07
C THR A 257 -4.53 20.77 17.70
N PRO A 258 -3.60 21.68 17.34
CA PRO A 258 -3.51 22.20 15.97
C PRO A 258 -3.33 21.11 14.91
N TYR A 259 -2.61 20.03 15.25
CA TYR A 259 -2.40 18.91 14.35
C TYR A 259 -3.68 18.10 14.12
N GLY A 260 -4.45 17.81 15.17
CA GLY A 260 -5.75 17.16 15.02
C GLY A 260 -6.75 17.98 14.20
N LYS A 261 -6.79 19.30 14.40
CA LYS A 261 -7.60 20.20 13.56
C LYS A 261 -7.21 20.13 12.08
N GLU A 262 -5.91 20.02 11.82
CA GLU A 262 -5.40 19.84 10.46
C GLU A 262 -5.82 18.49 9.87
N LEU A 263 -5.73 17.38 10.62
CA LEU A 263 -6.21 16.07 10.16
C LEU A 263 -7.72 16.08 9.83
N LEU A 264 -8.54 16.70 10.69
CA LEU A 264 -9.98 16.87 10.43
C LEU A 264 -10.25 17.66 9.14
N ARG A 265 -9.45 18.71 8.89
CA ARG A 265 -9.54 19.48 7.65
C ARG A 265 -9.21 18.62 6.43
N ARG A 266 -8.16 17.80 6.48
CA ARG A 266 -7.77 16.88 5.39
C ARG A 266 -8.87 15.85 5.11
N MET A 267 -9.42 15.24 6.16
CA MET A 267 -10.55 14.31 6.05
C MET A 267 -11.77 14.97 5.43
N THR A 268 -12.10 16.20 5.85
CA THR A 268 -13.22 16.97 5.30
C THR A 268 -13.04 17.24 3.80
N ILE A 269 -11.83 17.58 3.37
CA ILE A 269 -11.53 17.80 1.93
C ILE A 269 -11.83 16.55 1.12
N LEU A 270 -11.54 15.36 1.66
CA LEU A 270 -11.78 14.07 1.02
C LEU A 270 -13.23 13.56 1.19
N GLY A 271 -14.12 14.37 1.76
CA GLY A 271 -15.51 13.99 2.00
C GLY A 271 -15.68 12.97 3.14
N LEU A 272 -14.64 12.73 3.93
CA LEU A 272 -14.70 11.91 5.13
C LEU A 272 -15.17 12.78 6.29
N VAL A 273 -16.40 12.52 6.76
CA VAL A 273 -16.99 13.24 7.90
C VAL A 273 -16.96 12.33 9.12
N LEU A 274 -15.76 12.06 9.64
CA LEU A 274 -15.58 11.35 10.90
C LEU A 274 -14.46 12.06 11.68
N PRO A 275 -14.69 12.48 12.93
CA PRO A 275 -13.57 12.80 13.80
C PRO A 275 -12.85 11.49 14.11
N TYR A 276 -11.74 11.21 13.43
CA TYR A 276 -10.83 10.18 13.92
C TYR A 276 -10.07 10.74 15.11
N ILE A 277 -10.57 10.39 16.29
CA ILE A 277 -9.86 10.56 17.55
C ILE A 277 -9.31 9.17 17.88
N PRO A 278 -7.99 8.99 17.96
CA PRO A 278 -7.41 7.73 18.39
C PRO A 278 -8.04 7.29 19.73
N GLY A 279 -8.22 5.99 19.90
CA GLY A 279 -8.77 5.44 21.14
C GLY A 279 -7.89 5.78 22.35
N ASP A 280 -8.43 5.54 23.55
CA ASP A 280 -7.65 5.69 24.79
C ASP A 280 -6.59 4.58 24.94
N SER A 281 -6.80 3.43 24.28
CA SER A 281 -5.80 2.37 24.22
C SER A 281 -4.70 2.71 23.22
N LYS A 282 -3.45 2.58 23.64
CA LYS A 282 -2.28 2.75 22.75
C LYS A 282 -1.95 1.49 21.95
N GLU A 283 -2.45 0.35 22.40
CA GLU A 283 -2.16 -0.97 21.85
C GLU A 283 -3.48 -1.71 21.69
N ASN A 284 -3.71 -2.25 20.50
CA ASN A 284 -4.91 -3.03 20.18
C ASN A 284 -4.49 -4.35 19.51
N ALA A 285 -5.43 -5.29 19.38
CA ALA A 285 -5.20 -6.43 18.51
C ALA A 285 -4.92 -5.94 17.08
N GLN A 286 -3.94 -6.53 16.40
CA GLN A 286 -3.60 -6.13 15.03
C GLN A 286 -4.74 -6.40 14.05
N PHE A 287 -5.51 -7.47 14.29
CA PHE A 287 -6.54 -7.96 13.38
C PHE A 287 -7.85 -8.21 14.12
N ASP A 288 -8.82 -7.35 13.86
CA ASP A 288 -10.18 -7.55 14.35
C ASP A 288 -10.93 -8.56 13.48
N ARG A 289 -11.83 -9.30 14.11
CA ARG A 289 -12.73 -10.20 13.39
C ARG A 289 -13.62 -9.36 12.45
N PRO A 290 -13.67 -9.67 11.15
CA PRO A 290 -14.61 -9.03 10.25
C PRO A 290 -16.05 -9.28 10.72
N GLU A 291 -16.86 -8.21 10.80
CA GLU A 291 -18.28 -8.33 11.12
C GLU A 291 -18.98 -9.26 10.11
N PRO A 292 -19.94 -10.11 10.54
CA PRO A 292 -20.74 -10.90 9.62
C PRO A 292 -21.43 -9.96 8.63
N GLY A 293 -21.16 -10.13 7.34
CA GLY A 293 -21.62 -9.19 6.32
C GLY A 293 -23.14 -9.03 6.27
N ASN A 294 -23.68 -8.05 6.98
CA ASN A 294 -24.93 -7.39 6.61
C ASN A 294 -24.58 -6.41 5.49
N GLY A 295 -24.27 -6.96 4.31
CA GLY A 295 -24.10 -6.13 3.12
C GLY A 295 -25.36 -5.27 2.92
N PRO A 296 -25.22 -4.04 2.39
CA PRO A 296 -26.39 -3.29 1.96
C PRO A 296 -27.21 -4.17 0.99
N PRO A 297 -28.56 -4.14 1.04
CA PRO A 297 -29.37 -4.93 0.13
C PRO A 297 -28.91 -4.63 -1.31
N PRO A 298 -28.84 -5.66 -2.19
CA PRO A 298 -28.40 -5.46 -3.56
C PRO A 298 -29.19 -4.31 -4.17
N PHE A 299 -28.47 -3.33 -4.72
CA PHE A 299 -29.09 -2.20 -5.42
C PHE A 299 -30.14 -2.75 -6.39
N ALA A 300 -31.41 -2.44 -6.13
CA ALA A 300 -32.48 -2.82 -7.02
C ALA A 300 -32.13 -2.26 -8.41
N PRO A 301 -32.20 -3.08 -9.47
CA PRO A 301 -31.95 -2.58 -10.82
C PRO A 301 -32.89 -1.40 -11.08
N PRO A 302 -32.42 -0.34 -11.77
CA PRO A 302 -33.22 0.84 -12.02
C PRO A 302 -34.54 0.43 -12.67
N LYS A 303 -35.66 0.86 -12.08
CA LYS A 303 -36.98 0.69 -12.68
C LYS A 303 -36.93 1.33 -14.06
N THR A 304 -36.94 0.52 -15.11
CA THR A 304 -37.06 0.98 -16.48
C THR A 304 -38.40 1.69 -16.62
N SER A 305 -38.42 3.01 -16.56
CA SER A 305 -39.50 3.82 -17.12
C SER A 305 -39.35 3.79 -18.64
N VAL A 306 -39.89 2.75 -19.25
CA VAL A 306 -40.16 2.73 -20.69
C VAL A 306 -41.33 3.69 -20.94
N THR A 307 -41.04 4.93 -21.29
CA THR A 307 -41.96 5.73 -22.10
C THR A 307 -41.65 5.45 -23.56
N ASN A 308 -42.40 4.50 -24.13
CA ASN A 308 -42.54 4.32 -25.56
C ASN A 308 -43.04 5.63 -26.21
N ARG A 309 -42.21 6.22 -27.06
CA ARG A 309 -42.68 6.90 -28.27
C ARG A 309 -41.74 6.56 -29.40
N GLN A 310 -42.01 5.43 -30.03
CA GLN A 310 -41.90 5.20 -31.48
C GLN A 310 -42.46 3.81 -31.78
N ASP A 311 -43.78 3.70 -31.72
CA ASP A 311 -44.50 2.73 -32.52
C ASP A 311 -44.55 3.20 -33.98
N ALA A 312 -44.86 2.24 -34.86
CA ALA A 312 -44.88 2.30 -36.31
C ALA A 312 -43.47 2.12 -36.89
N VAL A 313 -43.13 0.97 -37.46
CA VAL A 313 -43.75 0.50 -38.70
C VAL A 313 -43.43 -0.99 -38.95
N PHE A 314 -44.43 -1.72 -39.45
CA PHE A 314 -44.41 -3.07 -40.05
C PHE A 314 -44.19 -4.32 -39.17
N ARG A 315 -45.31 -4.86 -38.67
CA ARG A 315 -45.61 -6.30 -38.82
C ARG A 315 -46.37 -6.51 -40.12
N THR A 316 -46.10 -7.66 -40.74
CA THR A 316 -46.95 -8.51 -41.60
C THR A 316 -46.33 -8.76 -42.97
N LEU A 317 -45.74 -9.95 -43.16
CA LEU A 317 -46.17 -10.87 -44.22
C LEU A 317 -45.44 -12.22 -44.11
N HIS A 318 -46.29 -13.24 -44.00
CA HIS A 318 -45.99 -14.65 -44.13
C HIS A 318 -45.71 -15.02 -45.60
N ARG A 319 -44.90 -16.08 -45.75
CA ARG A 319 -44.97 -17.15 -46.77
C ARG A 319 -44.36 -16.93 -48.17
N SER A 320 -43.77 -18.06 -48.61
CA SER A 320 -43.31 -18.42 -49.97
C SER A 320 -42.06 -17.69 -50.45
N GLY A 321 -41.12 -18.29 -51.16
CA GLY A 321 -40.96 -19.63 -51.72
C GLY A 321 -39.56 -19.70 -52.37
N ARG A 322 -39.15 -20.92 -52.72
CA ARG A 322 -37.84 -21.29 -53.31
C ARG A 322 -37.45 -20.47 -54.55
N LEU A 323 -36.13 -20.33 -54.76
CA LEU A 323 -35.33 -20.68 -55.96
C LEU A 323 -34.08 -19.77 -56.02
N ARG A 324 -32.88 -20.32 -55.80
CA ARG A 324 -31.90 -20.80 -56.80
C ARG A 324 -31.12 -19.71 -57.57
N THR A 325 -29.80 -19.94 -57.58
CA THR A 325 -28.77 -19.71 -58.61
C THR A 325 -27.97 -18.40 -58.69
N ARG A 326 -26.64 -18.62 -58.65
CA ARG A 326 -25.52 -18.01 -59.40
C ARG A 326 -25.27 -16.50 -59.22
N ALA A 327 -24.13 -16.06 -58.67
CA ALA A 327 -22.74 -16.16 -59.11
C ALA A 327 -22.24 -14.84 -59.72
N GLN A 328 -20.96 -14.54 -59.43
CA GLN A 328 -20.03 -13.63 -60.10
C GLN A 328 -19.92 -12.16 -59.63
N ASN A 329 -18.80 -11.95 -58.92
CA ASN A 329 -17.66 -11.10 -59.29
C ASN A 329 -17.78 -9.56 -59.29
N ARG A 330 -16.94 -8.98 -58.41
CA ARG A 330 -15.71 -8.17 -58.69
C ARG A 330 -15.70 -6.72 -58.18
N ARG A 331 -14.55 -6.41 -57.56
CA ARG A 331 -13.91 -5.11 -57.22
C ARG A 331 -14.60 -4.38 -56.05
N GLY A 332 -13.97 -4.16 -54.90
CA GLY A 332 -12.59 -3.76 -54.63
C GLY A 332 -12.62 -2.29 -54.24
N ILE A 333 -12.22 -1.97 -53.00
CA ILE A 333 -11.57 -0.72 -52.54
C ILE A 333 -11.50 -0.76 -51.01
N CYS A 334 -10.28 -0.62 -50.50
CA CYS A 334 -9.91 -0.50 -49.11
C CYS A 334 -10.25 0.93 -48.63
N CYS A 335 -10.99 1.09 -47.53
CA CYS A 335 -11.12 2.36 -46.82
C CYS A 335 -11.15 2.14 -45.31
N HIS A 336 -10.24 2.82 -44.62
CA HIS A 336 -10.19 3.05 -43.18
C HIS A 336 -11.46 3.74 -42.64
N LEU A 337 -11.90 3.35 -41.42
CA LEU A 337 -12.46 4.23 -40.36
C LEU A 337 -12.58 3.41 -39.03
N PRO A 338 -12.82 4.02 -37.85
CA PRO A 338 -12.04 3.78 -36.63
C PRO A 338 -12.84 3.03 -35.54
N LEU A 339 -12.14 2.37 -34.61
CA LEU A 339 -12.76 1.85 -33.39
C LEU A 339 -12.97 2.99 -32.38
N LEU A 340 -14.22 3.36 -32.16
CA LEU A 340 -14.65 4.14 -31.00
C LEU A 340 -14.67 3.27 -29.73
N LEU A 341 -14.15 3.86 -28.66
CA LEU A 341 -14.10 3.35 -27.29
C LEU A 341 -15.50 2.95 -26.75
N ARG A 342 -15.56 1.79 -26.09
CA ARG A 342 -16.53 1.52 -25.02
C ARG A 342 -15.80 1.55 -23.68
N ARG A 343 -15.94 2.67 -22.96
CA ARG A 343 -15.70 2.77 -21.51
C ARG A 343 -17.01 2.46 -20.80
N THR A 344 -17.03 1.41 -19.99
CA THR A 344 -17.85 1.30 -18.77
C THR A 344 -17.52 -0.03 -18.08
N SER A 345 -17.07 0.05 -16.81
CA SER A 345 -16.93 -1.03 -15.80
C SER A 345 -15.53 -1.09 -15.14
N ILE A 346 -15.07 0.00 -14.50
CA ILE A 346 -13.89 -0.01 -13.59
C ILE A 346 -14.13 0.97 -12.42
N ILE A 347 -15.29 0.91 -11.75
CA ILE A 347 -15.57 1.84 -10.62
C ILE A 347 -15.76 1.11 -9.28
N SER A 348 -16.05 -0.20 -9.25
CA SER A 348 -16.33 -0.88 -7.98
C SER A 348 -15.13 -1.57 -7.30
N GLN A 349 -13.98 -1.71 -7.97
CA GLN A 349 -12.77 -2.29 -7.35
C GLN A 349 -11.78 -1.25 -6.79
N GLY A 350 -11.94 0.03 -7.15
CA GLY A 350 -11.04 1.10 -6.69
C GLY A 350 -11.26 1.56 -5.24
N ILE A 351 -12.43 1.30 -4.65
CA ILE A 351 -12.80 1.85 -3.33
C ILE A 351 -12.16 1.06 -2.16
N ILE A 352 -11.89 -0.23 -2.35
CA ILE A 352 -11.30 -1.07 -1.29
C ILE A 352 -9.78 -0.84 -1.19
N LEU A 353 -9.07 -0.69 -2.32
CA LEU A 353 -7.65 -0.28 -2.30
C LEU A 353 -7.46 1.16 -1.79
N LEU A 354 -8.44 2.05 -2.02
CA LEU A 354 -8.38 3.42 -1.52
C LEU A 354 -8.42 3.47 0.01
N MET A 355 -9.16 2.58 0.68
CA MET A 355 -9.22 2.58 2.15
C MET A 355 -7.88 2.19 2.78
N ALA A 356 -7.21 1.13 2.32
CA ALA A 356 -5.89 0.75 2.84
C ALA A 356 -4.84 1.85 2.57
N ALA A 357 -4.84 2.46 1.38
CA ALA A 357 -3.92 3.54 1.01
C ALA A 357 -4.25 4.92 1.64
N LEU A 358 -5.47 5.12 2.14
CA LEU A 358 -5.86 6.36 2.85
C LEU A 358 -5.61 6.26 4.36
N TRP A 359 -5.51 5.05 4.91
CA TRP A 359 -5.26 4.83 6.34
C TRP A 359 -3.79 4.53 6.67
N ALA A 360 -2.97 4.13 5.70
CA ALA A 360 -1.50 3.97 5.82
C ALA A 360 -0.71 5.27 5.60
#